data_AF-G0WTY9-F1
#
_entry.id   AF-G0WTY9-F1
#
_cell.length_a   1.000
_cell.length_b   1.000
_cell.length_c   1.000
_cell.angle_alpha   90.00
_cell.angle_beta   90.00
_cell.angle_gamma   90.00
#
_symmetry.space_group_name_H-M   'P 1'
#
loop_
_entity.id
_entity.type
_entity.pdbx_description
1 polymer ?
#
loop_
_entity_poly.entity_id
_entity_poly.type
_entity_poly.pdbx_seq_one_letter_code
_entity_poly.pdbx_strand_id
1 'polypeptide(L)'
;EDCLYLNVYTKNLKPDKPQPVLVWIHGGGFVVGEANRDWFGPDYFMEKDVVLVPVQYRLGVFGFLTLTSPELNIPGNAGLKDQVMALKW
;
A
#
# COMPACT_ATOMS: atom_id res chain seq x y z
N GLU A 1 14.38 3.18 -3.32
CA GLU A 1 14.40 2.09 -2.31
C GLU A 1 13.67 2.50 -1.04
N ASP A 2 13.81 3.76 -0.59
CA ASP A 2 12.92 4.33 0.42
C ASP A 2 11.52 4.59 -0.16
N CYS A 3 10.63 3.61 -0.05
CA CYS A 3 9.29 3.67 -0.65
C CYS A 3 8.17 3.05 0.20
N LEU A 4 8.46 2.60 1.42
CA LEU A 4 7.47 1.92 2.28
C LEU A 4 6.61 2.92 3.04
N TYR A 5 5.77 3.62 2.29
CA TYR A 5 4.84 4.63 2.79
C TYR A 5 3.39 4.26 2.47
N LEU A 6 2.46 4.82 3.23
CA LEU A 6 1.04 4.83 2.90
C LEU A 6 0.51 6.25 3.04
N ASN A 7 -0.55 6.54 2.30
CA ASN A 7 -1.26 7.80 2.41
C ASN A 7 -2.59 7.56 3.13
N VAL A 8 -3.12 8.59 3.79
CA VAL A 8 -4.44 8.53 4.45
C VAL A 8 -5.26 9.73 4.00
N TYR A 9 -6.44 9.47 3.45
CA TYR A 9 -7.37 10.50 2.99
C TYR A 9 -8.72 10.32 3.66
N THR A 10 -9.26 11.40 4.21
CA THR A 10 -10.64 11.49 4.68
C THR A 10 -11.11 12.94 4.58
N LYS A 11 -12.40 13.15 4.33
CA LYS A 11 -13.01 14.49 4.35
C LYS A 11 -13.30 15.00 5.77
N ASN A 12 -13.29 14.12 6.79
CA ASN A 12 -13.56 14.50 8.18
C ASN A 12 -12.68 13.69 9.16
N LEU A 13 -11.78 14.39 9.86
CA LEU A 13 -10.90 13.80 10.88
C LEU A 13 -11.59 13.51 12.22
N LYS A 14 -12.79 14.07 12.44
CA LYS A 14 -13.58 13.90 13.67
C LYS A 14 -15.03 13.56 13.31
N PRO A 15 -15.29 12.39 12.70
CA PRO A 15 -16.65 11.96 12.42
C PRO A 15 -17.36 11.52 13.71
N ASP A 16 -18.67 11.72 13.79
CA ASP A 16 -19.48 11.31 14.96
C ASP A 16 -19.46 9.79 15.20
N LYS A 17 -19.17 9.02 14.14
CA LYS A 17 -19.01 7.55 14.16
C LYS A 17 -17.82 7.12 13.32
N PRO A 18 -17.15 6.00 13.64
CA PRO A 18 -16.11 5.43 12.79
C PRO A 18 -16.60 5.24 11.34
N GLN A 19 -15.78 5.67 10.39
CA GLN A 19 -16.06 5.54 8.96
C GLN A 19 -15.46 4.22 8.42
N PRO A 20 -16.07 3.62 7.38
CA PRO A 20 -15.46 2.49 6.67
C PRO A 20 -14.07 2.88 6.12
N VAL A 21 -13.11 1.96 6.28
CA VAL A 21 -11.75 2.12 5.77
C VAL A 21 -11.60 1.29 4.50
N LEU A 22 -11.20 1.95 3.41
CA LEU A 22 -10.89 1.35 2.13
C LEU A 22 -9.37 1.33 1.97
N VAL A 23 -8.75 0.16 2.12
CA VAL A 23 -7.32 -0.01 1.82
C VAL A 23 -7.18 -0.41 0.36
N TRP A 24 -6.39 0.35 -0.40
CA TRP A 24 -6.21 0.13 -1.82
C TRP A 24 -4.76 -0.25 -2.14
N ILE A 25 -4.59 -1.43 -2.72
CA ILE A 25 -3.29 -1.97 -3.16
C ILE A 25 -3.24 -1.84 -4.67
N HIS A 26 -2.30 -1.05 -5.17
CA HIS A 26 -2.18 -0.83 -6.61
C HIS A 26 -1.76 -2.11 -7.36
N GLY A 27 -2.24 -2.25 -8.59
CA GLY A 27 -1.82 -3.29 -9.52
C GLY A 27 -0.47 -2.99 -10.17
N GLY A 28 -0.27 -3.42 -11.41
CA GLY A 28 0.97 -3.18 -12.17
C GLY A 28 1.95 -4.37 -12.20
N GLY A 29 1.42 -5.58 -12.05
CA GLY A 29 2.17 -6.83 -12.27
C GLY A 29 3.37 -7.02 -11.33
N PHE A 30 3.35 -6.38 -10.16
CA PHE A 30 4.45 -6.36 -9.19
C PHE A 30 5.76 -5.72 -9.69
N VAL A 31 5.74 -5.03 -10.83
CA VAL A 31 6.94 -4.41 -11.43
C VAL A 31 6.82 -2.90 -11.57
N VAL A 32 5.60 -2.37 -11.65
CA VAL A 32 5.31 -0.93 -11.71
C VAL A 32 4.11 -0.60 -10.82
N GLY A 33 3.96 0.68 -10.51
CA GLY A 33 2.81 1.22 -9.79
C GLY A 33 3.23 2.16 -8.65
N GLU A 34 2.26 2.94 -8.19
CA GLU A 34 2.44 3.92 -7.13
C GLU A 34 1.13 4.21 -6.39
N ALA A 35 1.21 4.95 -5.29
CA ALA A 35 0.08 5.38 -4.46
C ALA A 35 -0.06 6.92 -4.48
N ASN A 36 0.53 7.55 -5.49
CA ASN A 36 0.53 8.99 -5.67
C ASN A 36 -0.81 9.47 -6.22
N ARG A 37 -1.17 10.70 -5.84
CA ARG A 37 -2.43 11.34 -6.22
C ARG A 37 -2.58 11.53 -7.74
N ASP A 38 -1.48 11.71 -8.46
CA ASP A 38 -1.51 11.96 -9.91
C ASP A 38 -2.13 10.81 -10.70
N TRP A 39 -1.98 9.57 -10.21
CA TRP A 39 -2.60 8.38 -10.80
C TRP A 39 -3.81 7.89 -10.00
N PHE A 40 -3.75 8.00 -8.67
CA PHE A 40 -4.72 7.40 -7.76
C PHE A 40 -5.25 8.42 -6.76
N GLY A 41 -5.76 9.53 -7.30
CA GLY A 41 -6.31 10.62 -6.52
C GLY A 41 -7.55 10.21 -5.70
N PRO A 42 -7.71 10.73 -4.48
CA PRO A 42 -8.80 10.37 -3.59
C PRO A 42 -10.13 11.06 -3.93
N ASP A 43 -10.13 11.98 -4.90
CA ASP A 43 -11.16 13.00 -5.13
C ASP A 43 -12.59 12.43 -5.15
N TYR A 44 -12.84 11.37 -5.93
CA TYR A 44 -14.17 10.75 -6.01
C TYR A 44 -14.58 10.03 -4.71
N PHE A 45 -13.63 9.49 -3.95
CA PHE A 45 -13.91 8.89 -2.64
C PHE A 45 -14.14 9.95 -1.56
N MET A 46 -13.57 11.14 -1.69
CA MET A 46 -13.80 12.25 -0.76
C MET A 46 -15.21 12.85 -0.87
N GLU A 47 -16.03 12.41 -1.83
CA GLU A 47 -17.47 12.68 -1.84
C GLU A 47 -18.25 11.78 -0.86
N LYS A 48 -17.65 10.68 -0.39
CA LYS A 48 -18.28 9.68 0.48
C LYS A 48 -17.76 9.77 1.91
N ASP A 49 -18.48 9.16 2.84
CA ASP A 49 -18.09 9.08 4.25
C ASP A 49 -17.16 7.89 4.49
N VAL A 50 -15.94 7.96 3.97
CA VAL A 50 -14.94 6.89 4.05
C VAL A 50 -13.54 7.42 4.36
N VAL A 51 -12.69 6.55 4.88
CA VAL A 51 -11.23 6.74 4.92
C VAL A 51 -10.61 5.91 3.79
N LEU A 52 -9.82 6.53 2.93
CA LEU A 52 -9.08 5.85 1.86
C LEU A 52 -7.59 5.77 2.23
N VAL A 53 -7.01 4.57 2.13
CA VAL A 53 -5.62 4.28 2.46
C VAL A 53 -4.95 3.56 1.28
N PRO A 54 -4.37 4.29 0.31
CA PRO A 54 -3.57 3.68 -0.73
C PRO A 54 -2.15 3.42 -0.21
N VAL A 55 -1.63 2.22 -0.48
CA VAL A 55 -0.36 1.72 0.10
C VAL A 55 0.71 1.47 -0.96
N GLN A 56 1.95 1.80 -0.64
CA GLN A 56 3.12 1.40 -1.41
C GLN A 56 3.72 0.10 -0.90
N TYR A 57 4.31 -0.66 -1.80
CA TYR A 57 5.08 -1.87 -1.48
C TYR A 57 6.26 -2.01 -2.45
N ARG A 58 7.29 -2.79 -2.09
CA ARG A 58 8.44 -3.00 -2.99
C ARG A 58 8.03 -3.74 -4.26
N LEU A 59 8.64 -3.34 -5.38
CA LEU A 59 8.38 -3.87 -6.71
C LEU A 59 9.63 -4.54 -7.32
N GLY A 60 9.41 -5.31 -8.38
CA GLY A 60 10.44 -5.98 -9.16
C GLY A 60 11.36 -6.84 -8.30
N VAL A 61 12.65 -6.84 -8.63
CA VAL A 61 13.67 -7.59 -7.90
C VAL A 61 13.74 -7.19 -6.42
N PHE A 62 13.52 -5.91 -6.09
CA PHE A 62 13.58 -5.43 -4.71
C PHE A 62 12.44 -5.95 -3.83
N GLY A 63 11.28 -6.27 -4.43
CA GLY A 63 10.14 -6.84 -3.71
C GLY A 63 10.08 -8.37 -3.77
N PHE A 64 10.64 -9.00 -4.80
CA PHE A 64 10.30 -10.37 -5.14
C PHE A 64 11.49 -11.27 -5.48
N LEU A 65 12.74 -10.81 -5.30
CA LEU A 65 13.90 -11.68 -5.36
C LEU A 65 13.75 -12.83 -4.35
N THR A 66 14.04 -14.05 -4.80
CA THR A 66 14.08 -15.25 -3.97
C THR A 66 15.40 -15.98 -4.19
N LEU A 67 16.05 -16.36 -3.10
CA LEU A 67 17.27 -17.17 -3.10
C LEU A 67 16.98 -18.47 -2.34
N THR A 68 17.45 -19.59 -2.89
CA THR A 68 17.21 -20.92 -2.33
C THR A 68 18.06 -21.23 -1.10
N SER A 69 19.16 -20.50 -0.94
CA SER A 69 20.10 -20.57 0.19
C SER A 69 19.44 -19.97 1.45
N PRO A 70 19.11 -20.79 2.47
CA PRO A 70 18.40 -20.32 3.66
C PRO A 70 19.22 -19.33 4.49
N GLU A 71 20.55 -19.46 4.49
CA GLU A 71 21.47 -18.60 5.25
C GLU A 71 21.43 -17.13 4.81
N LEU A 72 20.97 -16.83 3.59
CA LEU A 72 20.83 -15.47 3.09
C LEU A 72 19.53 -14.79 3.56
N ASN A 73 18.54 -15.55 4.06
CA ASN A 73 17.25 -15.04 4.51
C ASN A 73 16.51 -14.17 3.46
N ILE A 74 16.58 -14.57 2.18
CA ILE A 74 15.84 -13.95 1.07
C ILE A 74 14.83 -14.97 0.51
N PRO A 75 13.77 -15.33 1.26
CA PRO A 75 12.82 -16.37 0.84
C PRO A 75 11.81 -15.90 -0.23
N GLY A 76 11.93 -14.66 -0.73
CA GLY A 76 10.95 -14.04 -1.62
C GLY A 76 9.82 -13.30 -0.91
N ASN A 77 8.94 -12.75 -1.75
CA ASN A 77 7.69 -12.08 -1.36
C ASN A 77 7.86 -10.93 -0.35
N ALA A 78 8.99 -10.24 -0.39
CA ALA A 78 9.25 -9.08 0.45
C ALA A 78 8.21 -7.97 0.22
N GLY A 79 7.74 -7.78 -1.04
CA GLY A 79 6.66 -6.87 -1.39
C GLY A 79 5.30 -7.27 -0.79
N LEU A 80 4.97 -8.56 -0.72
CA LEU A 80 3.75 -9.01 -0.03
C LEU A 80 3.88 -8.86 1.49
N LYS A 81 5.08 -9.05 2.05
CA LYS A 81 5.32 -8.79 3.48
C LYS A 81 5.17 -7.30 3.80
N ASP A 82 5.54 -6.41 2.87
CA ASP A 82 5.26 -4.98 3.01
C ASP A 82 3.76 -4.71 3.05
N GLN A 83 2.97 -5.33 2.16
CA GLN A 83 1.51 -5.21 2.18
C GLN A 83 0.91 -5.73 3.50
N VAL A 84 1.41 -6.85 4.03
CA VAL A 84 1.00 -7.37 5.35
C VAL A 84 1.35 -6.39 6.46
N MET A 85 2.51 -5.72 6.39
CA MET A 85 2.88 -4.71 7.38
C MET A 85 1.98 -3.47 7.28
N ALA A 86 1.68 -2.99 6.07
CA ALA A 86 0.78 -1.87 5.85
C ALA A 86 -0.67 -2.15 6.33
N LEU A 87 -1.13 -3.40 6.26
CA LEU A 87 -2.45 -3.81 6.78
C LEU A 87 -2.49 -3.98 8.31
N LYS A 88 -1.32 -4.16 8.95
CA LYS A 88 -1.20 -4.29 10.41
C LYS A 88 -1.02 -2.94 11.11
N TRP A 89 -0.45 -1.97 10.40
CA TRP A 89 -0.36 -0.59 10.83
C TRP A 89 -1.77 -0.03 11.07
#